data_AF-A0A7S1NCU8-F1
#
_entry.id   AF-A0A7S1NCU8-F1
#
_cell.length_a   1.000
_cell.length_b   1.000
_cell.length_c   1.000
_cell.angle_alpha   90.00
_cell.angle_beta   90.00
_cell.angle_gamma   90.00
#
_symmetry.space_group_name_H-M   'P 1'
#
loop_
_entity.id
_entity.type
_entity.pdbx_description
1 polymer ?
#
loop_
_entity_poly.entity_id
_entity_poly.type
_entity_poly.pdbx_seq_one_letter_code
_entity_poly.pdbx_strand_id
1 'polypeptide(L)'
;RALIAFTFAIVIFRFDVAVLLVPCLMVMLIRREVTLLRAVGVGAVATTLFLALTIGVDSWFWRKWLWPEGEVLYYNTVLNKSSNWGTAPVHWYFTSALPRALLAAYPMLWCDLWAQPKFRRFSVPGLAMVVLYSRLPHK
;
A
#
# COMPACT_ATOMS: atom_id res chain seq x y z
N ARG A 1 -1.43 -17.84 1.47
CA ARG A 1 -1.03 -17.31 2.79
C ARG A 1 -0.59 -15.84 2.68
N ALA A 2 0.45 -15.50 1.92
CA ALA A 2 0.86 -14.11 1.69
C ALA A 2 -0.28 -13.22 1.16
N LEU A 3 -1.04 -13.70 0.16
CA LEU A 3 -2.17 -12.97 -0.42
C LEU A 3 -3.28 -12.67 0.62
N ILE A 4 -3.54 -13.58 1.55
CA ILE A 4 -4.54 -13.41 2.61
C ILE A 4 -4.07 -12.36 3.63
N ALA A 5 -2.79 -12.39 3.99
CA ALA A 5 -2.20 -11.39 4.89
C ALA A 5 -2.20 -9.98 4.26
N PHE A 6 -1.95 -9.88 2.95
CA PHE A 6 -2.07 -8.62 2.23
C PHE A 6 -3.52 -8.13 2.17
N THR A 7 -4.49 -8.99 1.81
CA THR A 7 -5.89 -8.57 1.79
C THR A 7 -6.39 -8.13 3.17
N PHE A 8 -5.99 -8.82 4.24
CA PHE A 8 -6.26 -8.41 5.62
C PHE A 8 -5.69 -7.03 5.93
N ALA A 9 -4.41 -6.78 5.61
CA ALA A 9 -3.76 -5.49 5.88
C ALA A 9 -4.38 -4.32 5.08
N ILE A 10 -4.78 -4.57 3.83
CA ILE A 10 -5.39 -3.57 2.95
C ILE A 10 -6.75 -3.12 3.45
N VAL A 11 -7.57 -4.08 3.86
CA VAL A 11 -8.97 -3.81 4.17
C VAL A 11 -9.13 -3.27 5.59
N ILE A 12 -8.22 -3.62 6.52
CA ILE A 12 -8.35 -3.27 7.94
C ILE A 12 -7.42 -2.14 8.38
N PHE A 13 -6.19 -2.08 7.86
CA PHE A 13 -5.18 -1.15 8.39
C PHE A 13 -4.94 0.07 7.50
N ARG A 14 -4.80 -0.12 6.19
CA ARG A 14 -4.53 0.98 5.24
C ARG A 14 -4.86 0.57 3.81
N PHE A 15 -5.74 1.33 3.16
CA PHE A 15 -5.97 1.18 1.72
C PHE A 15 -4.70 1.48 0.89
N ASP A 16 -3.72 2.23 1.43
CA ASP A 16 -2.40 2.46 0.82
C ASP A 16 -1.65 1.15 0.47
N VAL A 17 -1.94 0.05 1.18
CA VAL A 17 -1.35 -1.28 0.94
C VAL A 17 -1.94 -1.92 -0.33
N ALA A 18 -3.12 -1.47 -0.80
CA ALA A 18 -3.70 -1.93 -2.07
C ALA A 18 -2.77 -1.59 -3.24
N VAL A 19 -2.11 -0.43 -3.16
CA VAL A 19 -1.11 0.01 -4.13
C VAL A 19 0.12 -0.90 -4.13
N LEU A 20 0.43 -1.56 -3.01
CA LEU A 20 1.49 -2.58 -2.92
C LEU A 20 1.01 -3.97 -3.38
N LEU A 21 -0.28 -4.29 -3.22
CA LEU A 21 -0.87 -5.54 -3.68
C LEU A 21 -0.81 -5.67 -5.20
N VAL A 22 -1.11 -4.60 -5.94
CA VAL A 22 -1.10 -4.59 -7.41
C VAL A 22 0.26 -5.02 -8.01
N PRO A 23 1.40 -4.42 -7.65
CA PRO A 23 2.70 -4.84 -8.14
C PRO A 23 3.12 -6.22 -7.63
N CYS A 24 2.73 -6.62 -6.40
CA CYS A 24 2.99 -7.97 -5.90
C CYS A 24 2.22 -9.04 -6.71
N LEU A 25 0.94 -8.80 -6.98
CA LEU A 25 0.11 -9.65 -7.84
C LEU A 25 0.66 -9.73 -9.26
N MET A 26 1.07 -8.61 -9.83
CA MET A 26 1.75 -8.58 -11.14
C MET A 26 2.98 -9.48 -11.17
N VAL A 27 3.85 -9.41 -10.16
CA VAL A 27 5.05 -10.27 -10.06
C VAL A 27 4.67 -11.75 -9.93
N MET A 28 3.65 -12.09 -9.14
CA MET A 28 3.18 -13.49 -8.98
C MET A 28 2.53 -14.03 -10.25
N LEU A 29 1.82 -13.19 -11.01
CA LEU A 29 1.21 -13.53 -12.29
C LEU A 29 2.27 -13.77 -13.37
N ILE A 30 3.28 -12.89 -13.45
CA ILE A 30 4.43 -13.03 -14.36
C ILE A 30 5.21 -14.33 -14.07
N ARG A 31 5.32 -14.72 -12.79
CA ARG A 31 5.94 -15.98 -12.38
C ARG A 31 5.06 -17.22 -12.54
N ARG A 32 3.81 -17.06 -13.02
CA ARG A 32 2.81 -18.13 -13.15
C ARG A 32 2.56 -18.91 -11.84
N GLU A 33 2.82 -18.28 -10.70
CA GLU A 33 2.58 -18.90 -9.38
C GLU A 33 1.09 -18.96 -9.05
N VAL A 34 0.27 -18.10 -9.68
CA VAL A 34 -1.17 -18.00 -9.47
C VAL A 34 -1.88 -17.70 -10.79
N THR A 35 -2.97 -18.41 -11.07
CA THR A 35 -3.87 -18.14 -12.20
C THR A 35 -4.75 -16.92 -11.92
N LEU A 36 -4.96 -16.04 -12.90
CA LEU A 36 -5.75 -14.81 -12.75
C LEU A 36 -7.14 -15.06 -12.13
N LEU A 37 -7.85 -16.07 -12.62
CA LEU A 37 -9.18 -16.47 -12.10
C LEU A 37 -9.15 -16.85 -10.61
N ARG A 38 -8.11 -17.56 -10.17
CA ARG A 38 -7.96 -17.96 -8.76
C ARG A 38 -7.59 -16.76 -7.88
N ALA A 39 -6.75 -15.86 -8.39
CA ALA A 39 -6.40 -14.62 -7.69
C ALA A 39 -7.63 -13.73 -7.50
N VAL A 40 -8.44 -13.56 -8.55
CA VAL A 40 -9.67 -12.76 -8.51
C VAL A 40 -10.71 -13.41 -7.59
N GLY A 41 -10.94 -14.73 -7.69
CA GLY A 41 -11.92 -15.42 -6.85
C GLY A 41 -11.58 -15.34 -5.36
N VAL A 42 -10.32 -15.65 -4.99
CA VAL A 42 -9.87 -15.55 -3.59
C VAL A 42 -9.84 -14.11 -3.12
N GLY A 43 -9.40 -13.18 -3.98
CA GLY A 43 -9.38 -11.75 -3.69
C GLY A 43 -10.77 -11.19 -3.43
N ALA A 44 -11.76 -11.55 -4.25
CA ALA A 44 -13.15 -11.11 -4.10
C ALA A 44 -13.75 -11.59 -2.78
N VAL A 45 -13.64 -12.89 -2.47
CA VAL A 45 -14.16 -13.46 -1.21
C VAL A 45 -13.50 -12.82 0.00
N ALA A 46 -12.17 -12.70 0.00
CA ALA A 46 -11.44 -12.08 1.10
C ALA A 46 -11.78 -10.60 1.26
N THR A 47 -11.94 -9.87 0.15
CA THR A 47 -12.34 -8.45 0.18
C THR A 47 -13.73 -8.30 0.79
N THR A 48 -14.71 -9.10 0.37
CA THR A 48 -16.07 -9.03 0.92
C THR A 48 -16.10 -9.34 2.42
N LEU A 49 -15.38 -10.38 2.86
CA LEU A 49 -15.31 -10.76 4.27
C LEU A 49 -14.69 -9.67 5.14
N PHE A 50 -13.55 -9.12 4.73
CA PHE A 50 -12.89 -8.08 5.51
C PHE A 50 -13.64 -6.74 5.44
N LEU A 51 -14.29 -6.44 4.31
CA LEU A 51 -15.11 -5.24 4.15
C LEU A 51 -16.31 -5.27 5.11
N ALA A 52 -16.97 -6.43 5.21
CA ALA A 52 -18.05 -6.62 6.18
C ALA A 52 -17.55 -6.50 7.62
N LEU A 53 -16.34 -6.98 7.92
CA LEU A 53 -15.73 -6.87 9.25
C LEU A 53 -15.42 -5.41 9.64
N THR A 54 -14.75 -4.64 8.78
CA THR A 54 -14.45 -3.21 9.05
C THR A 54 -15.72 -2.40 9.19
N ILE A 55 -16.67 -2.55 8.25
CA ILE A 55 -17.93 -1.82 8.34
C ILE A 55 -18.67 -2.20 9.63
N GLY A 56 -18.72 -3.49 9.99
CA GLY A 56 -19.38 -3.93 11.22
C GLY A 56 -18.74 -3.37 12.50
N VAL A 57 -17.42 -3.49 12.63
CA VAL A 57 -16.68 -3.03 13.80
C VAL A 57 -16.70 -1.50 13.90
N ASP A 58 -16.37 -0.80 12.81
CA ASP A 58 -16.32 0.66 12.80
C ASP A 58 -17.71 1.26 12.97
N SER A 59 -18.74 0.69 12.34
CA SER A 59 -20.11 1.17 12.54
C SER A 59 -20.59 0.99 13.97
N TRP A 60 -20.12 -0.05 14.67
CA TRP A 60 -20.41 -0.24 16.09
C TRP A 60 -19.73 0.83 16.96
N PHE A 61 -18.44 1.10 16.75
CA PHE A 61 -17.72 2.14 17.50
C PHE A 61 -18.26 3.55 17.24
N TRP A 62 -18.55 3.87 15.99
CA TRP A 62 -18.97 5.22 15.57
C TRP A 62 -20.48 5.43 15.59
N ARG A 63 -21.27 4.38 15.91
CA ARG A 63 -22.74 4.38 15.97
C ARG A 63 -23.41 4.91 14.69
N LYS A 64 -22.74 4.80 13.55
CA LYS A 64 -23.24 5.16 12.21
C LYS A 64 -22.78 4.10 11.22
N TRP A 65 -23.56 3.83 10.17
CA TRP A 65 -23.08 2.98 9.08
C TRP A 65 -21.93 3.68 8.34
N LEU A 66 -20.73 3.11 8.44
CA LEU A 66 -19.50 3.79 8.10
C LEU A 66 -18.52 2.79 7.49
N TRP A 67 -17.96 3.18 6.36
CA TRP A 67 -16.75 2.56 5.81
C TRP A 67 -15.64 3.61 5.83
N PRO A 68 -14.77 3.63 6.85
CA PRO A 68 -13.84 4.73 7.07
C PRO A 68 -12.90 4.93 5.87
N GLU A 69 -12.33 3.85 5.35
CA GLU A 69 -11.41 3.88 4.21
C GLU A 69 -12.12 4.34 2.92
N GLY A 70 -13.40 4.01 2.75
CA GLY A 70 -14.19 4.46 1.60
C GLY A 70 -14.46 5.96 1.62
N GLU A 71 -14.82 6.52 2.78
CA GLU A 71 -14.99 7.98 2.96
C GLU A 71 -13.67 8.72 2.69
N VAL A 72 -12.54 8.19 3.19
CA VAL A 72 -11.20 8.75 2.98
C VAL A 72 -10.81 8.71 1.50
N LEU A 73 -11.04 7.60 0.81
CA LEU A 73 -10.74 7.47 -0.62
C LEU A 73 -11.57 8.43 -1.45
N TYR A 74 -12.87 8.56 -1.15
CA TYR A 74 -13.75 9.51 -1.81
C TYR A 74 -13.28 10.96 -1.60
N TYR A 75 -12.97 11.34 -0.37
CA TYR A 75 -12.51 12.70 -0.04
C TYR A 75 -11.16 13.05 -0.69
N ASN A 76 -10.19 12.15 -0.62
CA ASN A 76 -8.85 12.42 -1.11
C ASN A 76 -8.72 12.28 -2.63
N THR A 77 -9.43 11.33 -3.24
CA THR A 77 -9.27 10.98 -4.66
C THR A 77 -10.35 11.60 -5.53
N VAL A 78 -11.62 11.52 -5.13
CA VAL A 78 -12.75 12.00 -5.95
C VAL A 78 -12.94 13.51 -5.76
N LEU A 79 -12.91 13.98 -4.52
CA LEU A 79 -13.04 15.41 -4.21
C LEU A 79 -11.70 16.17 -4.32
N ASN A 80 -10.60 15.45 -4.57
CA ASN A 80 -9.25 15.99 -4.69
C ASN A 80 -8.83 16.91 -3.53
N LYS A 81 -9.23 16.56 -2.30
CA LYS A 81 -8.95 17.33 -1.07
C LYS A 81 -7.76 16.80 -0.27
N SER A 82 -6.94 15.95 -0.89
CA SER A 82 -5.73 15.38 -0.28
C SER A 82 -4.72 16.45 0.15
N SER A 83 -4.69 17.62 -0.50
CA SER A 83 -3.84 18.75 -0.12
C SER A 83 -4.17 19.35 1.26
N ASN A 84 -5.38 19.11 1.79
CA ASN A 84 -5.78 19.62 3.11
C ASN A 84 -5.00 18.96 4.25
N TRP A 85 -4.34 17.82 3.98
CA TRP A 85 -3.46 17.13 4.93
C TRP A 85 -2.01 17.66 4.90
N GLY A 86 -1.75 18.72 4.11
CA GLY A 86 -0.47 19.40 3.99
C GLY A 86 0.36 18.95 2.80
N THR A 87 1.14 19.89 2.24
CA THR A 87 1.92 19.67 1.02
C THR A 87 3.41 19.46 1.25
N ALA A 88 4.03 18.60 0.43
CA ALA A 88 5.46 18.32 0.53
C ALA A 88 6.07 18.09 -0.85
N PRO A 89 7.31 18.55 -1.07
CA PRO A 89 7.96 18.39 -2.36
C PRO A 89 8.23 16.92 -2.69
N VAL A 90 8.29 16.59 -3.99
CA VAL A 90 8.49 15.22 -4.51
C VAL A 90 9.66 14.48 -3.83
N HIS A 91 10.75 15.17 -3.51
CA HIS A 91 11.93 14.56 -2.90
C HIS A 91 11.79 14.26 -1.40
N TRP A 92 10.71 14.70 -0.74
CA TRP A 92 10.54 14.61 0.72
C TRP A 92 10.64 13.19 1.27
N TYR A 93 10.15 12.19 0.52
CA TYR A 93 10.29 10.80 0.95
C TYR A 93 11.76 10.37 1.01
N PHE A 94 12.59 10.82 0.07
CA PHE A 94 14.00 10.47 0.02
C PHE A 94 14.84 11.27 1.00
N THR A 95 14.52 12.56 1.21
CA THR A 95 15.33 13.43 2.06
C THR A 95 14.91 13.41 3.53
N SER A 96 13.66 13.06 3.83
CA SER A 96 13.11 13.19 5.18
C SER A 96 12.47 11.91 5.70
N ALA A 97 11.59 11.27 4.93
CA ALA A 97 10.87 10.10 5.42
C ALA A 97 11.77 8.85 5.54
N LEU A 98 12.49 8.50 4.48
CA LEU A 98 13.36 7.34 4.44
C LEU A 98 14.55 7.44 5.41
N PRO A 99 15.27 8.57 5.52
CA PRO A 99 16.35 8.70 6.49
C PRO A 99 15.86 8.55 7.93
N ARG A 100 14.68 9.08 8.26
CA ARG A 100 14.09 8.93 9.59
C ARG A 100 13.60 7.51 9.87
N ALA A 101 13.04 6.83 8.87
CA ALA A 101 12.53 5.47 9.03
C ALA A 101 13.63 4.42 9.09
N LEU A 102 14.70 4.59 8.30
CA LEU A 102 15.77 3.61 8.16
C LEU A 102 17.00 3.94 9.02
N LEU A 103 17.14 5.18 9.50
CA LEU A 103 18.25 5.62 10.34
C LEU A 103 19.61 5.21 9.73
N ALA A 104 20.44 4.47 10.47
CA ALA A 104 21.73 3.96 10.01
C ALA A 104 21.63 3.00 8.82
N ALA A 105 20.48 2.36 8.60
CA ALA A 105 20.24 1.49 7.45
C ALA A 105 19.97 2.28 6.15
N TYR A 106 19.72 3.59 6.21
CA TYR A 106 19.48 4.41 5.02
C TYR A 106 20.69 4.48 4.06
N PRO A 107 21.92 4.81 4.52
CA PRO A 107 23.09 4.73 3.64
C PRO A 107 23.40 3.28 3.22
N MET A 108 23.19 2.29 4.11
CA MET A 108 23.42 0.88 3.79
C MET A 108 22.48 0.37 2.68
N LEU A 109 21.23 0.85 2.65
CA LEU A 109 20.27 0.53 1.59
C LEU A 109 20.87 0.78 0.20
N TRP A 110 21.53 1.92 -0.01
CA TRP A 110 22.12 2.28 -1.29
C TRP A 110 23.35 1.43 -1.62
N CYS A 111 24.19 1.15 -0.62
CA CYS A 111 25.33 0.25 -0.77
C CYS A 111 24.88 -1.18 -1.16
N ASP A 112 23.88 -1.72 -0.46
CA ASP A 112 23.38 -3.08 -0.69
C ASP A 112 22.59 -3.19 -2.01
N LEU A 113 21.90 -2.14 -2.43
CA LEU A 113 21.30 -2.09 -3.77
C LEU A 113 22.35 -2.20 -4.86
N TRP A 114 23.53 -1.60 -4.68
CA TRP A 114 24.60 -1.71 -5.66
C TRP A 114 25.32 -3.06 -5.56
N ALA A 115 25.67 -3.50 -4.36
CA ALA A 115 26.50 -4.69 -4.12
C ALA A 115 25.77 -6.04 -4.25
N GLN A 116 24.47 -6.11 -3.93
CA GLN A 116 23.77 -7.38 -3.75
C GLN A 116 22.55 -7.54 -4.69
N PRO A 117 22.66 -8.31 -5.80
CA PRO A 117 21.54 -8.56 -6.71
C PRO A 117 20.32 -9.22 -6.04
N LYS A 118 20.55 -10.05 -5.01
CA LYS A 118 19.47 -10.71 -4.24
C LYS A 118 18.64 -9.70 -3.44
N PHE A 119 19.28 -8.66 -2.90
CA PHE A 119 18.61 -7.62 -2.13
C PHE A 119 17.69 -6.76 -3.01
N ARG A 120 18.10 -6.49 -4.26
CA ARG A 120 17.29 -5.75 -5.25
C ARG A 120 15.90 -6.37 -5.45
N ARG A 121 15.78 -7.71 -5.40
CA ARG A 121 14.50 -8.42 -5.59
C ARG A 121 13.43 -8.00 -4.58
N PHE A 122 13.81 -7.59 -3.38
CA PHE A 122 12.90 -7.18 -2.31
C PHE A 122 12.81 -5.65 -2.17
N SER A 123 13.93 -4.97 -2.34
CA SER A 123 14.01 -3.51 -2.13
C SER A 123 13.49 -2.70 -3.32
N VAL A 124 13.55 -3.23 -4.55
CA VAL A 124 13.07 -2.53 -5.75
C VAL A 124 11.56 -2.27 -5.72
N PRO A 125 10.68 -3.25 -5.37
CA PRO A 125 9.24 -2.96 -5.22
C PRO A 125 8.95 -1.88 -4.17
N GLY A 126 9.67 -1.89 -3.04
CA GLY A 126 9.52 -0.88 -2.00
C GLY A 126 9.94 0.51 -2.47
N LEU A 127 11.08 0.63 -3.16
CA LEU A 127 11.52 1.89 -3.76
C LEU A 127 10.59 2.36 -4.88
N ALA A 128 10.07 1.46 -5.71
CA ALA A 128 9.09 1.80 -6.73
C ALA A 128 7.82 2.38 -6.11
N MET A 129 7.33 1.80 -5.00
CA MET A 129 6.23 2.37 -4.23
C MET A 129 6.57 3.79 -3.74
N VAL A 130 7.75 3.99 -3.13
CA VAL A 130 8.17 5.32 -2.66
C VAL A 130 8.21 6.34 -3.80
N VAL A 131 8.71 5.95 -4.98
CA VAL A 131 8.73 6.81 -6.18
C VAL A 131 7.32 7.14 -6.65
N LEU A 132 6.41 6.17 -6.71
CA LEU A 132 5.02 6.40 -7.07
C LEU A 132 4.34 7.38 -6.11
N TYR A 133 4.52 7.19 -4.81
CA TYR A 133 3.98 8.10 -3.79
C TYR A 133 4.64 9.48 -3.82
N SER A 134 5.91 9.57 -4.20
CA SER A 134 6.62 10.84 -4.35
C SER A 134 6.09 11.67 -5.51
N ARG A 135 5.58 11.04 -6.57
CA ARG A 135 5.04 11.70 -7.76
C ARG A 135 3.57 12.09 -7.66
N LEU A 136 2.86 11.65 -6.62
CA LEU A 136 1.49 12.11 -6.40
C LEU A 136 1.53 13.63 -6.17
N PRO A 137 0.91 14.44 -7.07
CA PRO A 137 0.97 15.91 -7.01
C PRO A 137 0.16 16.50 -5.84
N HIS A 138 -0.28 15.65 -4.92
CA HIS A 138 -1.14 15.97 -3.79
C HIS A 138 -0.59 15.39 -2.50
N LYS A 139 0.71 15.56 -2.31
CA LYS A 139 1.10 16.12 -1.02
C LYS A 139 0.91 17.61 -1.17
#